data_AF-A0A2E1I7S8-F1
#
_entry.id   AF-A0A2E1I7S8-F1
#
_cell.length_a   1.000
_cell.length_b   1.000
_cell.length_c   1.000
_cell.angle_alpha   90.00
_cell.angle_beta   90.00
_cell.angle_gamma   90.00
#
_symmetry.space_group_name_H-M   'P 1'
#
loop_
_entity.id
_entity.type
_entity.pdbx_description
1 polymer ?
#
loop_
_entity_poly.entity_id
_entity_poly.type
_entity_poly.pdbx_seq_one_letter_code
_entity_poly.pdbx_strand_id
1 'polypeptide(L)'
;MPRERVGLSSYKGTLVMFLFAILLIATDFSRRYIHKIIYPKPHYNLLKDKDKVPTSCDDYIYGCCEIYDDCVIDTNHSLINPTSINVDWNYEVKIDPRGSNCPRLTNIIDEFNFMTTKNMTRKQIFQLVGDCDAPMITQCCSINYSCDMRYYWDVIYFNRGIDLTYWHTLIENNVDTIYLYNEEFYTHDVWCPSVEYILNYYTSELLKEKNDITVPLIFICILLLLDLIYISYSIYLIYHKCFTKMTDSTNTEKVAITSSV
;
A
#
# COMPACT_ATOMS: atom_id res chain seq x y z
N MET A 1 28.08 8.96 63.79
CA MET A 1 28.38 8.68 62.38
C MET A 1 27.32 9.35 61.51
N PRO A 2 27.65 10.40 60.74
CA PRO A 2 26.69 11.01 59.83
C PRO A 2 26.54 10.12 58.58
N ARG A 3 25.32 9.69 58.26
CA ARG A 3 25.00 9.05 56.99
C ARG A 3 24.98 10.13 55.92
N GLU A 4 25.98 10.11 55.03
CA GLU A 4 25.96 10.88 53.79
C GLU A 4 24.73 10.46 52.96
N ARG A 5 23.79 11.38 52.76
CA ARG A 5 22.71 11.21 51.78
C ARG A 5 23.32 11.37 50.41
N VAL A 6 23.74 10.27 49.81
CA VAL A 6 24.24 10.25 48.43
C VAL A 6 23.08 10.61 47.48
N GLY A 7 23.09 11.87 47.06
CA GLY A 7 22.78 12.37 45.72
C GLY A 7 21.63 11.75 44.92
N LEU A 8 20.37 12.02 45.31
CA LEU A 8 19.19 11.81 44.43
C LEU A 8 19.19 12.73 43.18
N SER A 9 20.12 13.68 43.11
CA SER A 9 20.26 14.67 42.02
C SER A 9 20.72 14.03 40.69
N SER A 10 21.60 13.01 40.76
CA SER A 10 22.23 12.45 39.55
C SER A 10 21.26 11.67 38.65
N TYR A 11 20.23 11.04 39.22
CA TYR A 11 19.30 10.19 38.46
C TYR A 11 18.33 10.99 37.56
N LYS A 12 18.04 12.24 37.90
CA LYS A 12 17.14 13.08 37.11
C LYS A 12 17.78 13.53 35.79
N GLY A 13 19.09 13.78 35.79
CA GLY A 13 19.83 14.14 34.57
C GLY A 13 19.84 12.99 33.56
N THR A 14 20.12 11.77 34.02
CA THR A 14 20.17 10.58 33.17
C THR A 14 18.81 10.25 32.55
N LEU A 15 17.72 10.39 33.31
CA LEU A 15 16.36 10.15 32.81
C LEU A 15 15.97 11.15 31.71
N VAL A 16 16.29 12.44 31.88
CA VAL A 16 15.98 13.48 30.88
C VAL A 16 16.77 13.25 29.59
N MET A 17 18.05 12.90 29.70
CA MET A 17 18.87 12.58 28.53
C MET A 17 18.37 11.33 27.79
N PHE A 18 17.89 10.33 28.53
CA PHE A 18 17.31 9.12 27.95
C PHE A 18 16.00 9.40 27.21
N LEU A 19 15.11 10.21 27.79
CA LEU A 19 13.86 10.63 27.13
C LEU A 19 14.14 11.47 25.87
N PHE A 20 15.13 12.37 25.92
CA PHE A 20 15.53 13.15 24.76
C PHE A 20 16.08 12.27 23.63
N ALA A 21 16.87 11.25 23.97
CA ALA A 21 17.36 10.27 22.99
C ALA A 21 16.22 9.47 22.35
N ILE A 22 15.21 9.04 23.12
CA ILE A 22 14.01 8.37 22.59
C ILE A 22 13.27 9.29 21.61
N LEU A 23 13.13 10.57 21.92
CA LEU A 23 12.44 11.56 21.08
C LEU A 23 13.18 11.82 19.76
N LEU A 24 14.51 11.88 19.79
CA LEU A 24 15.34 11.95 18.59
C LEU A 24 15.23 10.69 17.72
N ILE A 25 15.19 9.51 18.33
CA ILE A 25 15.00 8.24 17.60
C ILE A 25 13.60 8.19 16.99
N ALA A 26 12.57 8.60 17.73
CA ALA A 26 11.20 8.64 17.24
C ALA A 26 11.04 9.63 16.07
N THR A 27 11.67 10.80 16.13
CA THR A 27 11.62 11.79 15.05
C THR A 27 12.38 11.34 13.80
N ASP A 28 13.56 10.72 13.92
CA ASP A 28 14.28 10.15 12.77
C ASP A 28 13.51 8.96 12.16
N PHE A 29 12.94 8.10 13.00
CA PHE A 29 12.10 6.98 12.54
C PHE A 29 10.88 7.50 11.79
N SER A 30 10.15 8.46 12.36
CA SER A 30 9.02 9.13 11.72
C SER A 30 9.43 9.78 10.39
N ARG A 31 10.56 10.48 10.32
CA ARG A 31 11.05 11.09 9.08
C ARG A 31 11.33 10.06 7.99
N ARG A 32 12.01 8.95 8.33
CA ARG A 32 12.29 7.86 7.37
C ARG A 32 11.00 7.16 6.95
N TYR A 33 10.06 6.98 7.87
CA TYR A 33 8.77 6.35 7.62
C TYR A 33 7.90 7.23 6.71
N ILE A 34 7.80 8.52 7.00
CA ILE A 34 7.13 9.53 6.16
C ILE A 34 7.72 9.54 4.75
N HIS A 35 9.04 9.54 4.61
CA HIS A 35 9.66 9.50 3.29
C HIS A 35 9.34 8.22 2.52
N LYS A 36 9.19 7.08 3.21
CA LYS A 36 8.85 5.79 2.58
C LYS A 36 7.38 5.74 2.15
N ILE A 37 6.50 6.48 2.82
CA ILE A 37 5.07 6.58 2.53
C ILE A 37 4.78 7.61 1.45
N ILE A 38 5.36 8.81 1.56
CA ILE A 38 5.16 9.90 0.59
C ILE A 38 5.77 9.54 -0.77
N TYR A 39 6.88 8.81 -0.75
CA TYR A 39 7.52 8.29 -1.95
C TYR A 39 7.55 6.77 -1.82
N PRO A 40 6.44 6.08 -2.07
CA PRO A 40 6.48 4.64 -2.18
C PRO A 40 7.44 4.38 -3.33
N LYS A 41 8.66 3.94 -2.99
CA LYS A 41 9.77 3.94 -3.95
C LYS A 41 9.26 3.25 -5.21
N PRO A 42 9.16 3.94 -6.37
CA PRO A 42 9.19 3.23 -7.63
C PRO A 42 10.40 2.30 -7.56
N HIS A 43 10.35 1.19 -8.29
CA HIS A 43 11.41 0.22 -8.27
C HIS A 43 12.69 0.83 -8.88
N TYR A 44 13.36 1.77 -8.19
CA TYR A 44 14.50 2.56 -8.65
C TYR A 44 15.69 1.66 -8.98
N ASN A 45 15.76 0.51 -8.31
CA ASN A 45 16.74 -0.53 -8.61
C ASN A 45 16.51 -1.21 -9.97
N LEU A 46 15.32 -1.05 -10.55
CA LEU A 46 14.92 -1.57 -11.85
C LEU A 46 14.89 -0.49 -12.93
N LEU A 47 15.32 0.74 -12.65
CA LEU A 47 15.45 1.79 -13.67
C LEU A 47 16.70 1.56 -14.52
N LYS A 48 16.58 1.88 -15.81
CA LYS A 48 17.73 1.96 -16.73
C LYS A 48 18.68 3.08 -16.30
N ASP A 49 18.13 4.22 -15.90
CA ASP A 49 18.85 5.35 -15.32
C ASP A 49 18.40 5.56 -13.86
N LYS A 50 19.32 5.37 -12.92
CA LYS A 50 19.03 5.40 -11.47
C LYS A 50 18.73 6.80 -10.95
N ASP A 51 19.16 7.83 -11.66
CA ASP A 51 19.01 9.23 -11.24
C ASP A 51 17.81 9.91 -11.91
N LYS A 52 17.16 9.22 -12.87
CA LYS A 52 15.97 9.70 -13.57
C LYS A 52 14.71 9.46 -12.73
N VAL A 53 13.84 10.46 -12.66
CA VAL A 53 12.47 10.28 -12.18
C VAL A 53 11.67 9.54 -13.25
N PRO A 54 11.09 8.36 -12.96
CA PRO A 54 10.35 7.59 -13.95
C PRO A 54 9.12 8.35 -14.44
N THR A 55 8.83 8.20 -15.73
CA THR A 55 7.72 8.84 -16.44
C THR A 55 6.92 7.84 -17.27
N SER A 56 7.53 6.71 -17.66
CA SER A 56 6.87 5.65 -18.41
C SER A 56 7.50 4.28 -18.14
N CYS A 57 6.87 3.23 -18.67
CA CYS A 57 7.39 1.87 -18.71
C CYS A 57 8.82 1.77 -19.28
N ASP A 58 9.15 2.65 -20.24
CA ASP A 58 10.44 2.61 -20.95
C ASP A 58 11.62 2.94 -20.07
N ASP A 59 11.38 3.57 -18.92
CA ASP A 59 12.41 3.93 -17.96
C ASP A 59 12.92 2.71 -17.16
N TYR A 60 12.19 1.59 -17.20
CA TYR A 60 12.50 0.37 -16.47
C TYR A 60 13.23 -0.65 -17.34
N ILE A 61 14.17 -1.40 -16.74
CA ILE A 61 15.02 -2.40 -17.41
C ILE A 61 14.19 -3.44 -18.15
N TYR A 62 13.11 -3.91 -17.53
CA TYR A 62 12.25 -4.96 -18.08
C TYR A 62 10.87 -4.46 -18.53
N GLY A 63 10.59 -3.15 -18.43
CA GLY A 63 9.31 -2.55 -18.81
C GLY A 63 8.18 -2.77 -17.80
N CYS A 64 6.95 -2.54 -18.26
CA CYS A 64 5.73 -2.74 -17.47
C CYS A 64 5.22 -4.17 -17.50
N CYS A 65 4.39 -4.49 -16.52
CA CYS A 65 3.55 -5.67 -16.59
C CYS A 65 2.52 -5.53 -17.71
N GLU A 66 2.28 -6.61 -18.44
CA GLU A 66 1.38 -6.68 -19.59
C GLU A 66 0.26 -7.69 -19.30
N ILE A 67 -0.97 -7.30 -19.58
CA ILE A 67 -2.15 -8.18 -19.55
C ILE A 67 -2.52 -8.49 -20.98
N TYR A 68 -2.58 -9.76 -21.36
CA TYR A 68 -2.92 -10.14 -22.74
C TYR A 68 -4.43 -10.35 -22.85
N ASP A 69 -5.14 -9.29 -23.23
CA ASP A 69 -6.59 -9.21 -23.19
C ASP A 69 -7.28 -9.94 -24.35
N ASP A 70 -6.61 -10.05 -25.50
CA ASP A 70 -7.11 -10.78 -26.66
C ASP A 70 -5.96 -11.42 -27.46
N CYS A 71 -6.27 -12.51 -28.16
CA CYS A 71 -5.33 -13.28 -28.95
C CYS A 71 -5.89 -13.50 -30.35
N VAL A 72 -5.30 -12.85 -31.34
CA VAL A 72 -5.67 -13.06 -32.75
C VAL A 72 -4.78 -14.15 -33.35
N ILE A 73 -5.40 -15.26 -33.71
CA ILE A 73 -4.75 -16.34 -34.47
C ILE A 73 -4.78 -15.94 -35.94
N ASP A 74 -3.64 -15.99 -36.63
CA ASP A 74 -3.57 -15.69 -38.04
C ASP A 74 -4.38 -16.69 -38.88
N THR A 75 -4.74 -16.30 -40.11
CA THR A 75 -5.56 -17.14 -41.01
C THR A 75 -4.92 -18.48 -41.38
N ASN A 76 -3.61 -18.62 -41.23
CA ASN A 76 -2.89 -19.87 -41.48
C ASN A 76 -2.72 -20.72 -40.22
N HIS A 77 -3.24 -20.29 -39.06
CA HIS A 77 -3.09 -20.95 -37.76
C HIS A 77 -1.62 -21.30 -37.49
N SER A 78 -0.73 -20.36 -37.80
CA SER A 78 0.73 -20.46 -37.70
C SER A 78 1.31 -19.53 -36.64
N LEU A 79 0.59 -18.47 -36.27
CA LEU A 79 1.04 -17.43 -35.35
C LEU A 79 -0.12 -16.97 -34.46
N ILE A 80 0.16 -16.76 -33.17
CA ILE A 80 -0.72 -16.00 -32.25
C ILE A 80 -0.15 -14.61 -32.09
N ASN A 81 -0.98 -13.62 -32.36
CA ASN A 81 -0.69 -12.22 -32.10
C ASN A 81 -1.53 -11.77 -30.91
N PRO A 82 -0.98 -11.76 -29.68
CA PRO A 82 -1.70 -11.21 -28.54
C PRO A 82 -1.77 -9.69 -28.65
N THR A 83 -2.90 -9.12 -28.26
CA THR A 83 -2.97 -7.73 -27.82
C THR A 83 -2.61 -7.68 -26.34
N SER A 84 -2.05 -6.56 -25.90
CA SER A 84 -1.69 -6.39 -24.50
C SER A 84 -1.98 -4.99 -24.00
N ILE A 85 -2.50 -4.90 -22.78
CA ILE A 85 -2.67 -3.66 -22.04
C ILE A 85 -1.58 -3.58 -20.98
N ASN A 86 -0.88 -2.44 -20.93
CA ASN A 86 0.12 -2.20 -19.90
C ASN A 86 -0.54 -1.85 -18.57
N VAL A 87 -0.10 -2.51 -17.50
CA VAL A 87 -0.37 -2.08 -16.14
C VAL A 87 0.42 -0.79 -15.88
N ASP A 88 -0.19 0.17 -15.18
CA ASP A 88 0.46 1.44 -14.86
C ASP A 88 1.78 1.21 -14.09
N TRP A 89 2.87 1.78 -14.62
CA TRP A 89 4.20 1.68 -14.05
C TRP A 89 4.31 2.26 -12.63
N ASN A 90 3.41 3.16 -12.24
CA ASN A 90 3.36 3.71 -10.88
C ASN A 90 2.95 2.64 -9.85
N TYR A 91 2.29 1.59 -10.31
CA TYR A 91 1.84 0.48 -9.49
C TYR A 91 2.87 -0.65 -9.50
N GLU A 92 3.04 -1.32 -10.64
CA GLU A 92 3.84 -2.54 -10.77
C GLU A 92 4.64 -2.53 -12.08
N VAL A 93 5.90 -2.93 -12.00
CA VAL A 93 6.80 -3.09 -13.15
C VAL A 93 7.43 -4.46 -13.13
N LYS A 94 7.87 -4.96 -14.29
CA LYS A 94 8.52 -6.27 -14.38
C LYS A 94 9.83 -6.27 -13.59
N ILE A 95 10.01 -7.26 -12.70
CA ILE A 95 11.28 -7.45 -11.97
C ILE A 95 12.29 -8.31 -12.73
N ASP A 96 11.84 -9.01 -13.77
CA ASP A 96 12.65 -9.87 -14.62
C ASP A 96 12.06 -9.89 -16.05
N PRO A 97 12.78 -10.40 -17.06
CA PRO A 97 12.30 -10.42 -18.45
C PRO A 97 10.98 -11.17 -18.68
N ARG A 98 10.62 -12.11 -17.78
CA ARG A 98 9.39 -12.89 -17.87
C ARG A 98 8.23 -12.22 -17.14
N GLY A 99 8.51 -11.24 -16.28
CA GLY A 99 7.52 -10.58 -15.44
C GLY A 99 6.94 -11.52 -14.39
N SER A 100 7.76 -12.29 -13.67
CA SER A 100 7.28 -13.28 -12.70
C SER A 100 6.44 -12.70 -11.55
N ASN A 101 6.55 -11.39 -11.30
CA ASN A 101 5.76 -10.64 -10.31
C ASN A 101 4.46 -10.06 -10.87
N CYS A 102 4.24 -10.10 -12.19
CA CYS A 102 3.15 -9.38 -12.81
C CYS A 102 1.80 -10.03 -12.51
N PRO A 103 0.80 -9.26 -12.05
CA PRO A 103 -0.54 -9.80 -11.83
C PRO A 103 -1.11 -10.31 -13.15
N ARG A 104 -1.88 -11.39 -13.11
CA ARG A 104 -2.63 -11.91 -14.27
C ARG A 104 -4.05 -11.38 -14.27
N LEU A 105 -4.73 -11.48 -15.41
CA LEU A 105 -6.10 -10.98 -15.58
C LEU A 105 -7.06 -11.59 -14.55
N THR A 106 -6.89 -12.86 -14.20
CA THR A 106 -7.65 -13.51 -13.13
C THR A 106 -7.47 -12.83 -11.78
N ASN A 107 -6.21 -12.54 -11.40
CA ASN A 107 -5.92 -11.85 -10.14
C ASN A 107 -6.55 -10.45 -10.10
N ILE A 108 -6.49 -9.74 -11.23
CA ILE A 108 -7.07 -8.40 -11.36
C ILE A 108 -8.60 -8.44 -11.24
N ILE A 109 -9.24 -9.42 -11.89
CA ILE A 109 -10.70 -9.59 -11.85
C ILE A 109 -11.18 -10.02 -10.46
N ASP A 110 -10.47 -10.93 -9.80
CA ASP A 110 -10.78 -11.35 -8.43
C ASP A 110 -10.74 -10.17 -7.46
N GLU A 111 -9.71 -9.33 -7.56
CA GLU A 111 -9.59 -8.13 -6.73
C GLU A 111 -10.62 -7.06 -7.13
N PHE A 112 -10.93 -6.90 -8.41
CA PHE A 112 -12.00 -6.02 -8.87
C PHE A 112 -13.34 -6.41 -8.24
N ASN A 113 -13.73 -7.70 -8.33
CA ASN A 113 -14.95 -8.22 -7.72
C ASN A 113 -14.98 -7.92 -6.22
N PHE A 114 -13.85 -8.09 -5.53
CA PHE A 114 -13.72 -7.79 -4.11
C PHE A 114 -13.88 -6.31 -3.78
N MET A 115 -13.27 -5.42 -4.55
CA MET A 115 -13.32 -3.97 -4.33
C MET A 115 -14.71 -3.39 -4.63
N THR A 116 -15.42 -3.93 -5.64
CA THR A 116 -16.74 -3.45 -6.03
C THR A 116 -17.85 -3.96 -5.12
N THR A 117 -17.70 -5.13 -4.47
CA THR A 117 -18.67 -5.66 -3.50
C THR A 117 -18.33 -5.25 -2.07
N LYS A 118 -18.61 -3.99 -1.77
CA LYS A 118 -18.43 -3.45 -0.41
C LYS A 118 -19.28 -4.23 0.59
N ASN A 119 -18.66 -4.62 1.71
CA ASN A 119 -19.29 -5.33 2.86
C ASN A 119 -19.52 -6.84 2.69
N MET A 120 -18.94 -7.48 1.68
CA MET A 120 -18.96 -8.94 1.56
C MET A 120 -17.59 -9.56 1.89
N THR A 121 -17.61 -10.75 2.47
CA THR A 121 -16.37 -11.55 2.63
C THR A 121 -15.97 -12.17 1.29
N ARG A 122 -14.67 -12.42 1.08
CA ARG A 122 -14.18 -13.15 -0.10
C ARG A 122 -14.95 -14.44 -0.36
N LYS A 123 -15.28 -15.19 0.70
CA LYS A 123 -16.06 -16.44 0.59
C LYS A 123 -17.45 -16.21 0.00
N GLN A 124 -18.16 -15.15 0.42
CA GLN A 124 -19.48 -14.82 -0.12
C GLN A 124 -19.38 -14.38 -1.58
N ILE A 125 -18.36 -13.61 -1.94
CA ILE A 125 -18.10 -13.18 -3.31
C ILE A 125 -17.81 -14.39 -4.20
N PHE A 126 -16.95 -15.31 -3.77
CA PHE A 126 -16.71 -16.56 -4.50
C PHE A 126 -17.98 -17.39 -4.71
N GLN A 127 -18.89 -17.41 -3.73
CA GLN A 127 -20.18 -18.07 -3.88
C GLN A 127 -21.06 -17.35 -4.93
N LEU A 128 -21.17 -16.03 -4.84
CA LEU A 128 -21.97 -15.23 -5.79
C LEU A 128 -21.43 -15.30 -7.22
N VAL A 129 -20.12 -15.20 -7.40
CA VAL A 129 -19.43 -15.37 -8.68
C VAL A 129 -19.61 -16.81 -9.18
N GLY A 130 -19.57 -17.81 -8.28
CA GLY A 130 -19.83 -19.21 -8.63
C GLY A 130 -21.27 -19.44 -9.10
N ASP A 131 -22.24 -18.72 -8.54
CA ASP A 131 -23.64 -18.79 -8.96
C ASP A 131 -23.85 -18.22 -10.38
N CYS A 132 -22.95 -17.35 -10.86
CA CYS A 132 -22.97 -16.83 -12.24
C CYS A 132 -22.71 -17.90 -13.32
N ASP A 133 -22.13 -19.04 -12.94
CA ASP A 133 -21.97 -20.20 -13.83
C ASP A 133 -23.31 -20.95 -14.04
N ALA A 134 -24.35 -20.61 -13.26
CA ALA A 134 -25.67 -21.17 -13.43
C ALA A 134 -26.43 -20.47 -14.58
N PRO A 135 -27.07 -21.22 -15.50
CA PRO A 135 -27.68 -20.70 -16.73
C PRO A 135 -28.90 -19.77 -16.54
N MET A 136 -29.26 -19.41 -15.31
CA MET A 136 -30.45 -18.61 -14.98
C MET A 136 -30.14 -17.22 -14.41
N ILE A 137 -28.87 -16.86 -14.19
CA ILE A 137 -28.52 -15.53 -13.67
C ILE A 137 -28.14 -14.60 -14.82
N THR A 138 -29.09 -13.79 -15.28
CA THR A 138 -28.93 -12.84 -16.41
C THR A 138 -28.11 -11.59 -16.05
N GLN A 139 -27.40 -11.59 -14.92
CA GLN A 139 -26.84 -10.40 -14.27
C GLN A 139 -25.32 -10.46 -14.13
N CYS A 140 -24.69 -11.51 -14.65
CA CYS A 140 -23.24 -11.69 -14.58
C CYS A 140 -22.60 -11.44 -15.94
N CYS A 141 -21.41 -10.85 -15.90
CA CYS A 141 -20.59 -10.66 -17.09
C CYS A 141 -19.48 -11.70 -17.08
N SER A 142 -19.28 -12.38 -18.21
CA SER A 142 -18.15 -13.27 -18.42
C SER A 142 -17.01 -12.52 -19.10
N ILE A 143 -15.79 -12.77 -18.65
CA ILE A 143 -14.56 -12.37 -19.34
C ILE A 143 -13.79 -13.63 -19.67
N ASN A 144 -13.50 -13.81 -20.96
CA ASN A 144 -12.57 -14.83 -21.40
C ASN A 144 -11.15 -14.34 -21.10
N TYR A 145 -10.42 -15.07 -20.25
CA TYR A 145 -9.04 -14.76 -19.90
C TYR A 145 -8.05 -15.80 -20.45
N SER A 146 -8.53 -16.67 -21.36
CA SER A 146 -7.73 -17.75 -21.97
C SER A 146 -6.47 -17.20 -22.61
N CYS A 147 -6.55 -16.05 -23.30
CA CYS A 147 -5.38 -15.43 -23.92
C CYS A 147 -4.31 -15.08 -22.88
N ASP A 148 -4.64 -14.30 -21.85
CA ASP A 148 -3.70 -13.92 -20.80
C ASP A 148 -3.06 -15.13 -20.13
N MET A 149 -3.88 -16.11 -19.73
CA MET A 149 -3.40 -17.29 -19.02
C MET A 149 -2.46 -18.12 -19.90
N ARG A 150 -2.92 -18.50 -21.09
CA ARG A 150 -2.18 -19.44 -21.94
C ARG A 150 -0.94 -18.79 -22.53
N TYR A 151 -1.04 -17.54 -22.98
CA TYR A 151 0.10 -16.82 -23.54
C TYR A 151 1.18 -16.57 -22.50
N TYR A 152 0.79 -16.12 -21.30
CA TYR A 152 1.76 -15.98 -20.25
C TYR A 152 2.41 -17.31 -19.86
N TRP A 153 1.64 -18.36 -19.57
CA TRP A 153 2.21 -19.59 -19.05
C TRP A 153 2.97 -20.38 -20.10
N ASP A 154 2.37 -20.66 -21.25
CA ASP A 154 2.97 -21.53 -22.25
C ASP A 154 4.11 -20.81 -23.00
N VAL A 155 3.91 -19.55 -23.41
CA VAL A 155 4.88 -18.81 -24.24
C VAL A 155 5.91 -18.07 -23.40
N ILE A 156 5.49 -17.25 -22.45
CA ILE A 156 6.41 -16.37 -21.70
C ILE A 156 7.14 -17.14 -20.59
N TYR A 157 6.41 -17.88 -19.77
CA TYR A 157 6.95 -18.49 -18.56
C TYR A 157 7.67 -19.81 -18.85
N PHE A 158 7.01 -20.74 -19.55
CA PHE A 158 7.58 -22.05 -19.88
C PHE A 158 8.38 -22.05 -21.19
N ASN A 159 8.24 -21.03 -22.04
CA ASN A 159 8.89 -20.95 -23.35
C ASN A 159 8.65 -22.22 -24.20
N ARG A 160 7.40 -22.71 -24.18
CA ARG A 160 6.93 -23.84 -24.96
C ARG A 160 6.43 -23.36 -26.32
N GLY A 161 6.58 -24.22 -27.33
CA GLY A 161 5.87 -24.05 -28.59
C GLY A 161 4.36 -24.13 -28.35
N ILE A 162 3.60 -23.42 -29.17
CA ILE A 162 2.15 -23.31 -29.06
C ILE A 162 1.51 -24.40 -29.92
N ASP A 163 0.63 -25.20 -29.33
CA ASP A 163 -0.35 -25.98 -30.10
C ASP A 163 -1.52 -25.07 -30.46
N LEU A 164 -1.45 -24.51 -31.66
CA LEU A 164 -2.41 -23.52 -32.17
C LEU A 164 -3.82 -24.11 -32.34
N THR A 165 -3.93 -25.42 -32.58
CA THR A 165 -5.24 -26.09 -32.73
C THR A 165 -5.92 -26.20 -31.36
N TYR A 166 -5.16 -26.61 -30.34
CA TYR A 166 -5.65 -26.65 -28.97
C TYR A 166 -6.06 -25.25 -28.48
N TRP A 167 -5.23 -24.24 -28.73
CA TRP A 167 -5.50 -22.87 -28.32
C TRP A 167 -6.70 -22.24 -29.01
N HIS A 168 -6.84 -22.43 -30.33
CA HIS A 168 -8.02 -21.97 -31.07
C HIS A 168 -9.30 -22.54 -30.47
N THR A 169 -9.27 -23.83 -30.13
CA THR A 169 -10.40 -24.50 -29.48
C THR A 169 -10.70 -23.90 -28.09
N LEU A 170 -9.67 -23.57 -27.30
CA LEU A 170 -9.88 -22.94 -25.99
C LEU A 170 -10.48 -21.53 -26.09
N ILE A 171 -9.93 -20.71 -27.00
CA ILE A 171 -10.34 -19.31 -27.20
C ILE A 171 -11.77 -19.27 -27.74
N GLU A 172 -12.10 -20.01 -28.80
CA GLU A 172 -13.44 -20.01 -29.40
C GLU A 172 -14.52 -20.55 -28.48
N ASN A 173 -14.19 -21.56 -27.66
CA ASN A 173 -15.17 -22.16 -26.73
C ASN A 173 -15.26 -21.42 -25.39
N ASN A 174 -14.54 -20.30 -25.20
CA ASN A 174 -14.50 -19.55 -23.95
C ASN A 174 -14.24 -20.45 -22.72
N VAL A 175 -13.33 -21.42 -22.86
CA VAL A 175 -13.10 -22.46 -21.84
C VAL A 175 -12.61 -21.84 -20.53
N ASP A 176 -11.67 -20.90 -20.61
CA ASP A 176 -11.15 -20.19 -19.45
C ASP A 176 -11.90 -18.85 -19.30
N THR A 177 -13.09 -18.92 -18.69
CA THR A 177 -13.95 -17.78 -18.39
C THR A 177 -13.95 -17.48 -16.88
N ILE A 178 -13.91 -16.20 -16.54
CA ILE A 178 -14.12 -15.71 -15.18
C ILE A 178 -15.31 -14.76 -15.16
N TYR A 179 -16.07 -14.77 -14.06
CA TYR A 179 -17.29 -13.97 -13.94
C TYR A 179 -17.04 -12.73 -13.10
N LEU A 180 -17.64 -11.63 -13.55
CA LEU A 180 -17.76 -10.40 -12.81
C LEU A 180 -19.09 -10.38 -12.09
N TYR A 181 -19.04 -10.03 -10.81
CA TYR A 181 -20.21 -9.78 -10.00
C TYR A 181 -20.19 -8.32 -9.57
N ASN A 182 -21.24 -7.57 -9.90
CA ASN A 182 -21.36 -6.19 -9.49
C ASN A 182 -22.81 -5.81 -9.15
N GLU A 183 -23.01 -5.39 -7.91
CA GLU A 183 -24.30 -4.95 -7.34
C GLU A 183 -24.80 -3.60 -7.90
N GLU A 184 -23.90 -2.74 -8.37
CA GLU A 184 -24.23 -1.43 -8.93
C GLU A 184 -24.76 -1.49 -10.37
N PHE A 185 -24.47 -2.56 -11.13
CA PHE A 185 -24.97 -2.73 -12.51
C PHE A 185 -26.38 -3.34 -12.59
N TYR A 186 -27.09 -3.43 -11.46
CA TYR A 186 -28.45 -3.96 -11.35
C TYR A 186 -29.53 -3.04 -11.95
N THR A 187 -29.18 -1.85 -12.43
CA THR A 187 -30.14 -0.91 -13.01
C THR A 187 -30.23 -1.06 -14.54
N HIS A 188 -31.12 -1.95 -14.98
CA HIS A 188 -31.83 -2.01 -16.28
C HIS A 188 -31.04 -2.05 -17.60
N ASP A 189 -29.72 -1.86 -17.63
CA ASP A 189 -28.86 -2.13 -18.78
C ASP A 189 -27.62 -2.90 -18.29
N VAL A 190 -27.50 -4.17 -18.66
CA VAL A 190 -26.35 -5.02 -18.29
C VAL A 190 -25.12 -4.55 -19.06
N TRP A 191 -24.41 -3.56 -18.50
CA TRP A 191 -23.13 -3.11 -19.02
C TRP A 191 -22.01 -3.97 -18.45
N CYS A 192 -21.33 -4.72 -19.32
CA CYS A 192 -20.12 -5.44 -18.95
C CYS A 192 -18.90 -4.54 -19.11
N PRO A 193 -18.12 -4.28 -18.04
CA PRO A 193 -16.95 -3.43 -18.14
C PRO A 193 -15.88 -4.10 -19.02
N SER A 194 -15.16 -3.29 -19.79
CA SER A 194 -14.01 -3.77 -20.57
C SER A 194 -12.84 -4.14 -19.66
N VAL A 195 -11.91 -4.96 -20.17
CA VAL A 195 -10.66 -5.30 -19.46
C VAL A 195 -9.87 -4.03 -19.10
N GLU A 196 -9.83 -3.05 -20.00
CA GLU A 196 -9.21 -1.75 -19.74
C GLU A 196 -9.87 -1.00 -18.58
N TYR A 197 -11.21 -0.99 -18.51
CA TYR A 197 -11.92 -0.36 -17.39
C TYR A 197 -11.57 -1.03 -16.06
N ILE A 198 -11.57 -2.36 -16.03
CA ILE A 198 -11.24 -3.16 -14.84
C ILE A 198 -9.81 -2.87 -14.39
N LEU A 199 -8.87 -2.85 -15.33
CA LEU A 199 -7.46 -2.58 -15.02
C LEU A 199 -7.27 -1.15 -14.49
N ASN A 200 -7.94 -0.16 -15.09
CA ASN A 200 -7.90 1.23 -14.63
C ASN A 200 -8.50 1.36 -13.23
N TYR A 201 -9.63 0.70 -12.97
CA TYR A 201 -10.26 0.68 -11.65
C TYR A 201 -9.33 0.05 -10.61
N TYR A 202 -8.85 -1.17 -10.88
CA TYR A 202 -7.90 -1.91 -10.04
C TYR A 202 -6.67 -1.05 -9.70
N THR A 203 -6.04 -0.44 -10.70
CA THR A 203 -4.89 0.44 -10.51
C THR A 203 -5.26 1.66 -9.65
N SER A 204 -6.42 2.28 -9.91
CA SER A 204 -6.84 3.47 -9.17
C SER A 204 -7.14 3.20 -7.70
N GLU A 205 -7.79 2.08 -7.36
CA GLU A 205 -8.10 1.71 -5.98
C GLU A 205 -6.83 1.33 -5.23
N LEU A 206 -5.93 0.58 -5.86
CA LEU A 206 -4.63 0.27 -5.25
C LEU A 206 -3.76 1.51 -5.05
N LEU A 207 -3.81 2.48 -5.97
CA LEU A 207 -3.16 3.77 -5.77
C LEU A 207 -3.79 4.53 -4.60
N LYS A 208 -5.11 4.45 -4.39
CA LYS A 208 -5.75 5.04 -3.20
C LYS A 208 -5.28 4.37 -1.92
N GLU A 209 -5.21 3.03 -1.87
CA GLU A 209 -4.69 2.32 -0.70
C GLU A 209 -3.22 2.67 -0.42
N LYS A 210 -2.39 2.70 -1.46
CA LYS A 210 -0.97 3.07 -1.37
C LYS A 210 -0.77 4.52 -0.92
N ASN A 211 -1.68 5.40 -1.33
CA ASN A 211 -1.68 6.82 -0.98
C ASN A 211 -2.57 7.14 0.23
N ASP A 212 -3.07 6.15 0.98
CA ASP A 212 -3.80 6.41 2.22
C ASP A 212 -2.81 6.84 3.31
N ILE A 213 -2.50 8.14 3.27
CA ILE A 213 -1.61 8.82 4.21
C ILE A 213 -2.34 9.04 5.55
N THR A 214 -3.64 8.74 5.66
CA THR A 214 -4.45 9.04 6.85
C THR A 214 -3.89 8.38 8.10
N VAL A 215 -3.55 7.09 8.05
CA VAL A 215 -3.00 6.36 9.19
C VAL A 215 -1.62 6.92 9.62
N PRO A 216 -0.66 7.10 8.70
CA PRO A 216 0.59 7.80 9.01
C PRO A 216 0.40 9.20 9.59
N LEU A 217 -0.52 9.99 9.04
CA LEU A 217 -0.78 11.36 9.47
C LEU A 217 -1.33 11.40 10.89
N ILE A 218 -2.30 10.52 11.20
CA ILE A 218 -2.82 10.36 12.57
C ILE A 218 -1.71 9.98 13.54
N PHE A 219 -0.83 9.04 13.15
CA PHE A 219 0.30 8.63 13.98
C PHE A 219 1.26 9.80 14.27
N ILE A 220 1.58 10.60 13.25
CA ILE A 220 2.41 11.81 13.39
C ILE A 220 1.73 12.83 14.32
N CYS A 221 0.43 13.07 14.16
CA CYS A 221 -0.34 13.97 15.03
C CYS A 221 -0.30 13.51 16.49
N ILE A 222 -0.41 12.20 16.75
CA ILE A 222 -0.31 11.64 18.10
C ILE A 222 1.09 11.89 18.69
N LEU A 223 2.15 11.66 17.91
CA LEU A 223 3.52 11.92 18.37
C LEU A 223 3.74 13.40 18.73
N LEU A 224 3.28 14.32 17.88
CA LEU A 224 3.37 15.77 18.13
C LEU A 224 2.60 16.19 19.39
N LEU A 225 1.44 15.57 19.65
CA LEU A 225 0.67 15.83 20.88
C LEU A 225 1.40 15.32 22.13
N LEU A 226 2.03 14.14 22.06
CA LEU A 226 2.83 13.62 23.17
C LEU A 226 4.03 14.52 23.47
N ASP A 227 4.69 15.04 22.43
CA ASP A 227 5.79 15.99 22.57
C ASP A 227 5.33 17.30 23.24
N LEU A 228 4.18 17.83 22.84
CA LEU A 228 3.58 19.03 23.46
C LEU A 228 3.24 18.81 24.95
N ILE A 229 2.69 17.65 25.30
CA ILE A 229 2.40 17.28 26.69
C ILE A 229 3.70 17.22 27.50
N TYR A 230 4.74 16.58 26.94
CA TYR A 230 6.04 16.46 27.59
C TYR A 230 6.71 17.82 27.84
N ILE A 231 6.69 18.70 26.83
CA ILE A 231 7.21 20.07 26.94
C ILE A 231 6.44 20.84 28.01
N SER A 232 5.11 20.78 27.99
CA SER A 232 4.25 21.45 28.97
C SER A 232 4.51 20.98 30.39
N TYR A 233 4.65 19.66 30.59
CA TYR A 233 4.98 19.07 31.88
C TYR A 233 6.38 19.49 32.36
N SER A 234 7.35 19.56 31.45
CA SER A 234 8.72 20.00 31.76
C SER A 234 8.74 21.48 32.18
N ILE A 235 8.00 22.35 31.49
CA ILE A 235 7.83 23.77 31.85
C ILE A 235 7.18 23.88 33.23
N TYR A 236 6.11 23.13 33.48
CA TYR A 236 5.44 23.10 34.78
C TYR A 236 6.41 22.71 35.91
N LEU A 237 7.21 21.66 35.72
CA LEU A 237 8.20 21.22 36.71
C LEU A 237 9.28 22.28 36.99
N ILE A 238 9.73 23.00 35.95
CA ILE A 238 10.69 24.10 36.11
C ILE A 238 10.04 25.23 36.90
N TYR A 239 8.83 25.64 36.54
CA TYR A 239 8.10 26.72 37.20
C TYR A 239 7.87 26.39 38.69
N HIS A 240 7.41 25.18 38.98
CA HIS A 240 7.19 24.72 40.35
C HIS A 240 8.48 24.77 41.18
N LYS A 241 9.62 24.29 40.65
CA LYS A 241 10.91 24.34 41.36
C LYS A 241 11.39 25.78 41.61
N CYS A 242 11.22 26.68 40.65
CA CYS A 242 11.59 28.09 40.82
C CYS A 242 10.72 28.76 41.89
N PHE A 243 9.43 28.49 41.89
CA PHE A 243 8.49 29.06 42.86
C PHE A 243 8.79 28.59 44.29
N THR A 244 8.97 27.28 44.51
CA THR A 244 9.30 26.74 45.84
C THR A 244 10.59 27.33 46.42
N LYS A 245 11.59 27.59 45.56
CA LYS A 245 12.85 28.18 45.98
C LYS A 245 12.70 29.64 46.42
N MET A 246 11.80 30.41 45.79
CA MET A 246 11.50 31.79 46.20
C MET A 246 10.72 31.84 47.52
N THR A 247 9.77 30.92 47.75
CA THR A 247 9.03 30.85 49.02
C THR A 247 9.92 30.44 50.20
N ASP A 248 10.90 29.55 49.99
CA ASP A 248 11.85 29.19 51.05
C ASP A 248 12.77 30.37 51.41
N SER A 249 13.26 31.11 50.41
CA SER A 249 14.12 32.31 50.61
C SER A 249 13.45 33.39 51.44
N THR A 250 12.16 33.66 51.18
CA THR A 250 11.39 34.71 51.87
C THR A 250 11.05 34.34 53.32
N ASN A 251 10.92 33.05 53.62
CA ASN A 251 10.73 32.59 54.99
C ASN A 251 12.02 32.66 55.82
N THR A 252 13.19 32.39 55.23
CA THR A 252 14.48 32.53 55.94
C THR A 252 14.82 33.97 56.31
N GLU A 253 14.49 34.96 55.47
CA GLU A 253 14.69 36.38 55.81
C GLU A 253 13.77 36.86 56.94
N LYS A 254 12.52 36.37 57.00
CA LYS A 254 11.59 36.74 58.09
C LYS A 254 11.99 36.15 59.45
N VAL A 255 12.64 35.00 59.48
CA VAL A 255 13.13 34.39 60.73
C VAL A 255 14.37 35.13 61.25
N ALA A 256 15.26 35.60 60.37
CA ALA A 256 16.45 36.34 60.78
C ALA A 256 16.11 37.70 61.45
N ILE A 257 15.03 38.36 61.02
CA ILE A 257 14.62 39.67 61.55
C ILE A 257 13.87 39.54 62.90
N THR A 258 13.26 38.38 63.19
CA THR A 258 12.55 38.14 64.47
C THR A 258 13.45 37.61 65.58
N SER A 259 14.66 37.11 65.26
CA SER A 259 15.63 36.66 66.27
C SER A 259 16.61 37.75 66.75
N SER A 260 16.54 38.97 66.21
CA SER A 260 17.45 40.07 66.52
C SER A 260 16.82 41.20 67.35
N VAL A 261 15.70 40.93 68.04
CA VAL A 261 15.04 41.86 68.98
C VAL A 261 14.99 41.24 70.36
#